data_AF-A0A7W0NJV4-F1
#
_entry.id   AF-A0A7W0NJV4-F1
#
_cell.length_a   1.000
_cell.length_b   1.000
_cell.length_c   1.000
_cell.angle_alpha   90.00
_cell.angle_beta   90.00
_cell.angle_gamma   90.00
#
_symmetry.space_group_name_H-M   'P 1'
#
loop_
_entity.id
_entity.type
_entity.pdbx_description
1 polymer ?
#
loop_
_entity_poly.entity_id
_entity_poly.type
_entity_poly.pdbx_seq_one_letter_code
_entity_poly.pdbx_strand_id
1 'polypeptide(L)'
;MPFGIGIWEILILLLVVLLVFGPKRLPEMGRSLGKGMREFKDSISGDDKDDDDEPMHKRLATELPPAEVDTPSHIPVAETSPVESGPAESRERDSVS
;
A
#
# COMPACT_ATOMS: atom_id res chain seq x y z
N MET A 1 18.95 -18.71 46.11
CA MET A 1 19.72 -18.07 45.02
C MET A 1 18.78 -17.14 44.28
N PRO A 2 18.97 -15.81 44.30
CA PRO A 2 18.01 -14.85 43.74
C PRO A 2 18.24 -14.68 42.23
N PHE A 3 17.74 -15.62 41.44
CA PHE A 3 17.59 -15.47 39.98
C PHE A 3 16.15 -15.71 39.54
N GLY A 4 15.20 -15.27 40.38
CA GLY A 4 13.80 -15.21 40.02
C GLY A 4 13.43 -13.78 39.68
N ILE A 5 14.00 -13.20 38.62
CA ILE A 5 13.35 -12.04 37.99
C ILE A 5 12.10 -12.63 37.36
N GLY A 6 10.99 -12.56 38.08
CA GLY A 6 9.71 -13.00 37.60
C GLY A 6 9.22 -12.10 36.48
N ILE A 7 8.22 -12.60 35.76
CA ILE A 7 7.52 -11.84 34.74
C ILE A 7 6.98 -10.51 35.33
N TRP A 8 6.64 -10.50 36.62
CA TRP A 8 6.16 -9.33 37.35
C TRP A 8 7.18 -8.20 37.45
N GLU A 9 8.44 -8.51 37.75
CA GLU A 9 9.52 -7.53 37.85
C GLU A 9 9.84 -6.93 36.47
N ILE A 10 9.83 -7.76 35.42
CA ILE A 10 10.00 -7.29 34.04
C ILE A 10 8.86 -6.36 33.64
N LEU A 11 7.61 -6.70 33.99
CA LEU A 11 6.46 -5.84 33.71
C LEU A 11 6.55 -4.48 34.42
N ILE A 12 7.01 -4.44 35.66
CA ILE A 12 7.21 -3.19 36.41
C ILE A 12 8.32 -2.35 35.77
N LEU A 13 9.45 -2.96 35.40
CA LEU A 13 10.53 -2.26 34.69
C LEU A 13 10.05 -1.70 33.35
N LEU A 14 9.32 -2.53 32.59
CA LEU A 14 8.73 -2.16 31.32
C LEU A 14 7.78 -0.97 31.49
N LEU A 15 6.95 -0.96 32.54
CA LEU A 15 6.04 0.15 32.82
C LEU A 15 6.78 1.47 33.07
N VAL A 16 7.90 1.44 33.81
CA VAL A 16 8.74 2.63 34.03
C VAL A 16 9.33 3.14 32.72
N VAL A 17 9.84 2.24 31.87
CA VAL A 17 10.35 2.58 30.53
C VAL A 17 9.23 3.16 29.65
N LEU A 18 8.03 2.57 29.67
CA LEU A 18 6.86 3.11 28.97
C LEU A 18 6.46 4.48 29.48
N LEU A 19 6.69 4.81 30.75
CA LEU A 19 6.37 6.14 31.28
C LEU A 19 7.34 7.20 30.77
N VAL A 20 8.63 6.86 30.66
CA VAL A 20 9.68 7.76 30.17
C VAL A 20 9.62 7.92 28.65
N PHE A 21 9.56 6.81 27.92
CA PHE A 21 9.57 6.81 26.46
C PHE A 21 8.15 6.91 25.86
N GLY A 22 7.13 6.45 26.57
CA GLY A 22 5.76 6.38 26.06
C GLY A 22 5.43 5.03 25.40
N PRO A 23 4.18 4.55 25.50
CA PRO A 23 3.75 3.27 24.91
C PRO A 23 3.79 3.26 23.37
N LYS A 24 3.83 4.43 22.72
CA LYS A 24 3.92 4.55 21.25
C LYS A 24 5.36 4.46 20.72
N ARG A 25 6.36 4.88 21.49
CA ARG A 25 7.77 4.95 21.04
C ARG A 25 8.46 3.58 21.03
N LEU A 26 8.18 2.74 22.03
CA LEU A 26 8.74 1.38 22.09
C LEU A 26 8.43 0.51 20.86
N PRO A 27 7.17 0.36 20.40
CA PRO A 27 6.88 -0.42 19.21
C PRO A 27 7.41 0.23 17.93
N GLU A 28 7.47 1.56 17.86
CA GLU A 28 8.03 2.30 16.74
C GLU A 28 9.54 2.00 16.59
N MET A 29 10.30 2.13 17.69
CA MET A 29 11.72 1.78 17.73
C MET A 29 11.94 0.27 17.50
N GLY A 30 11.12 -0.57 18.12
CA GLY A 30 11.18 -2.03 17.97
C GLY A 30 10.94 -2.50 16.54
N ARG A 31 10.05 -1.85 15.78
CA ARG A 31 9.85 -2.16 14.34
C ARG A 31 11.09 -1.83 13.51
N SER A 32 11.71 -0.68 13.73
CA SER A 32 12.93 -0.30 13.00
C SER A 32 14.12 -1.23 13.32
N LEU A 33 14.31 -1.55 14.60
CA LEU A 33 15.33 -2.49 15.05
C LEU A 33 15.03 -3.92 14.59
N GLY A 34 13.75 -4.31 14.56
CA GLY A 34 13.30 -5.62 14.11
C GLY A 34 13.55 -5.85 12.63
N LYS A 35 13.27 -4.85 11.78
CA LYS A 35 13.61 -4.89 10.35
C LYS A 35 15.11 -5.07 10.12
N GLY A 36 15.94 -4.24 10.76
CA GLY A 36 17.40 -4.36 10.66
C GLY A 36 17.94 -5.68 11.20
N MET A 37 17.38 -6.20 12.30
CA MET A 37 17.76 -7.51 12.86
C MET A 37 17.35 -8.66 11.93
N ARG A 38 16.20 -8.52 11.26
CA ARG A 38 15.71 -9.48 10.28
C ARG A 38 16.62 -9.53 9.06
N GLU A 39 16.87 -8.38 8.43
CA GLU A 39 17.81 -8.25 7.31
C GLU A 39 19.22 -8.75 7.67
N PHE A 40 19.70 -8.46 8.89
CA PHE A 40 20.98 -8.95 9.39
C PHE A 40 20.99 -10.48 9.53
N LYS A 41 19.95 -11.06 10.12
CA LYS A 41 19.82 -12.52 10.27
C LYS A 41 19.72 -13.20 8.91
N ASP A 42 18.98 -12.62 7.99
CA ASP A 42 18.71 -13.16 6.66
C ASP A 42 19.99 -13.14 5.82
N SER A 43 20.78 -12.07 5.91
CA SER A 43 22.12 -11.96 5.31
C SER A 43 23.12 -12.98 5.86
N ILE A 44 23.04 -13.31 7.16
CA ILE A 44 23.92 -14.31 7.80
C ILE A 44 23.46 -15.73 7.51
N SER A 45 22.15 -15.95 7.41
CA SER A 45 21.56 -17.28 7.19
C SER A 45 21.44 -17.64 5.71
N GLY A 46 21.63 -16.68 4.79
CA GLY A 46 21.47 -16.87 3.35
C GLY A 46 20.02 -17.10 2.93
N ASP A 47 19.06 -16.60 3.72
CA ASP A 47 17.63 -16.81 3.53
C ASP A 47 17.01 -15.50 3.04
N ASP A 48 17.08 -15.25 1.73
CA ASP A 48 16.48 -14.08 1.08
C ASP A 48 14.94 -14.22 1.10
N LYS A 49 14.32 -13.81 2.21
CA LYS A 49 12.86 -13.62 2.30
C LYS A 49 12.58 -12.12 2.25
N ASP A 50 12.11 -11.65 1.10
CA ASP A 50 11.62 -10.29 0.92
C ASP A 50 10.27 -10.13 1.63
N ASP A 51 10.21 -9.30 2.67
CA ASP A 51 8.98 -8.98 3.39
C ASP A 51 8.54 -7.54 3.13
N ASP A 52 7.63 -7.41 2.15
CA ASP A 52 6.86 -6.20 1.89
C ASP A 52 5.84 -5.96 3.01
N ASP A 53 6.20 -5.13 3.99
CA ASP A 53 5.25 -4.50 4.91
C ASP A 53 4.43 -3.42 4.16
N GLU A 54 3.50 -3.82 3.29
CA GLU A 54 2.41 -2.91 2.89
C GLU A 54 1.45 -2.74 4.09
N PRO A 55 1.25 -1.52 4.61
CA PRO A 55 0.19 -1.28 5.57
C PRO A 55 -1.14 -1.48 4.85
N MET A 56 -1.73 -2.66 5.04
CA MET A 56 -3.07 -3.03 4.62
C MET A 56 -3.99 -1.86 4.91
N HIS A 57 -4.27 -1.11 3.84
CA HIS A 57 -5.05 0.11 3.88
C HIS A 57 -6.34 -0.25 4.60
N LYS A 58 -6.54 0.38 5.75
CA LYS A 58 -7.80 0.45 6.47
C LYS A 58 -8.81 1.21 5.60
N ARG A 59 -9.18 0.62 4.46
CA ARG A 59 -10.45 0.84 3.78
C ARG A 59 -11.48 0.17 4.67
N LEU A 60 -11.83 0.85 5.77
CA LEU A 60 -13.19 0.69 6.26
C LEU A 60 -14.09 0.90 5.06
N ALA A 61 -14.96 -0.07 4.84
CA ALA A 61 -16.07 0.00 3.93
C ALA A 61 -16.89 1.28 4.21
N THR A 62 -16.51 2.38 3.57
CA THR A 62 -17.45 3.43 3.20
C THR A 62 -18.14 2.91 1.95
N GLU A 63 -19.38 2.51 2.20
CA GLU A 63 -20.48 2.43 1.25
C GLU A 63 -20.40 1.41 0.11
N LEU A 64 -21.33 0.49 0.24
CA LEU A 64 -21.77 -0.48 -0.74
C LEU A 64 -22.09 0.20 -2.07
N PRO A 65 -21.69 -0.36 -3.22
CA PRO A 65 -22.19 0.07 -4.51
C PRO A 65 -23.71 -0.08 -4.52
N PRO A 66 -24.51 0.97 -4.79
CA PRO A 66 -25.89 0.77 -5.16
C PRO A 66 -25.89 -0.05 -6.44
N ALA A 67 -26.42 -1.26 -6.32
CA ALA A 67 -26.84 -2.07 -7.44
C ALA A 67 -27.94 -1.31 -8.19
N GLU A 68 -27.56 -0.39 -9.07
CA GLU A 68 -28.46 0.11 -10.12
C GLU A 68 -28.37 -0.85 -11.30
N VAL A 69 -29.10 -1.95 -11.11
CA VAL A 69 -29.55 -2.87 -12.13
C VAL A 69 -30.37 -2.09 -13.16
N ASP A 70 -29.90 -2.16 -14.40
CA ASP A 70 -30.70 -2.37 -15.62
C ASP A 70 -32.15 -1.82 -15.57
N THR A 71 -32.35 -0.64 -16.15
CA THR A 71 -33.67 -0.29 -16.73
C THR A 71 -33.47 0.01 -18.21
N PRO A 72 -33.65 -0.98 -19.09
CA PRO A 72 -33.60 -0.79 -20.53
C PRO A 72 -34.96 -0.26 -20.97
N SER A 73 -35.09 1.02 -21.32
CA SER A 73 -36.29 1.56 -21.97
C SER A 73 -36.02 2.84 -22.78
N HIS A 74 -35.66 2.62 -24.06
CA HIS A 74 -36.36 3.13 -25.26
C HIS A 74 -36.22 4.62 -25.73
N ILE A 75 -35.36 4.79 -26.78
CA ILE A 75 -35.46 5.51 -28.11
C ILE A 75 -35.84 7.01 -28.26
N PRO A 76 -35.76 7.61 -29.48
CA PRO A 76 -34.66 7.67 -30.48
C PRO A 76 -34.52 9.10 -31.07
N VAL A 77 -33.33 9.65 -31.34
CA VAL A 77 -33.20 10.73 -32.35
C VAL A 77 -31.89 10.57 -33.11
N ALA A 78 -32.05 10.63 -34.44
CA ALA A 78 -31.08 10.71 -35.51
C ALA A 78 -29.76 11.43 -35.17
N GLU A 79 -28.65 11.00 -35.76
CA GLU A 79 -28.18 11.56 -37.04
C GLU A 79 -26.86 10.89 -37.49
N THR A 80 -26.92 10.21 -38.63
CA THR A 80 -25.86 9.97 -39.64
C THR A 80 -24.51 9.38 -39.22
N SER A 81 -24.37 8.07 -39.40
CA SER A 81 -23.26 7.52 -40.21
C SER A 81 -23.52 7.88 -41.70
N PRO A 82 -22.54 7.93 -42.64
CA PRO A 82 -21.28 7.19 -42.73
C PRO A 82 -20.08 8.11 -43.10
N VAL A 83 -18.81 7.71 -43.06
CA VAL A 83 -18.07 7.04 -44.15
C VAL A 83 -16.60 7.29 -43.77
N GLU A 84 -15.83 6.26 -43.43
CA GLU A 84 -14.94 5.56 -44.35
C GLU A 84 -13.78 6.40 -44.92
N SER A 85 -12.59 5.80 -44.81
CA SER A 85 -11.50 5.79 -45.79
C SER A 85 -10.76 7.09 -46.15
N GLY A 86 -9.47 7.12 -45.80
CA GLY A 86 -8.47 7.93 -46.48
C GLY A 86 -7.10 7.97 -45.80
N PRO A 87 -6.19 7.01 -46.09
CA PRO A 87 -4.77 7.19 -45.85
C PRO A 87 -4.14 7.98 -47.01
N ALA A 88 -2.94 8.52 -46.77
CA ALA A 88 -2.12 9.33 -47.68
C ALA A 88 -2.49 10.84 -47.69
N GLU A 89 -1.53 11.72 -47.40
CA GLU A 89 -0.56 12.13 -48.41
C GLU A 89 0.39 13.19 -47.82
N SER A 90 1.67 12.81 -47.83
CA SER A 90 2.85 13.65 -47.99
C SER A 90 2.59 15.09 -48.46
N ARG A 91 2.86 16.06 -47.59
CA ARG A 91 3.11 17.47 -47.94
C ARG A 91 4.33 17.97 -47.18
N GLU A 92 5.49 17.52 -47.64
CA GLU A 92 6.77 18.13 -47.28
C GLU A 92 7.60 18.30 -48.55
N ARG A 93 7.19 19.28 -49.36
CA ARG A 93 8.02 20.00 -50.33
C ARG A 93 7.43 21.40 -50.47
N ASP A 94 8.30 22.34 -50.75
CA ASP A 94 8.02 23.76 -51.03
C ASP A 94 7.94 24.71 -49.83
N SER A 95 9.10 24.96 -49.23
CA SER A 95 9.50 26.35 -48.94
C SER A 95 11.02 26.49 -48.98
N VAL A 96 11.51 26.70 -50.20
CA VAL A 96 12.74 27.45 -50.49
C VAL A 96 12.30 28.84 -50.92
N SER A 97 12.64 29.86 -50.14
CA SER A 97 13.06 31.21 -50.56
C SER A 97 13.40 32.05 -49.35
#